data_AF-A0A0G1NEL6-F1
#
_entry.id   AF-A0A0G1NEL6-F1
#
_cell.length_a   1.000
_cell.length_b   1.000
_cell.length_c   1.000
_cell.angle_alpha   90.00
_cell.angle_beta   90.00
_cell.angle_gamma   90.00
#
_symmetry.space_group_name_H-M   'P 1'
#
loop_
_entity.id
_entity.type
_entity.pdbx_description
1 polymer ?
#
loop_
_entity_poly.entity_id
_entity_poly.type
_entity_poly.pdbx_seq_one_letter_code
_entity_poly.pdbx_strand_id
1 'polypeptide(L)'
;MSCYGLSCRKESPCTVCGKPILARANKKTCSRSCANKHRIGIQYKINRPRDKVKSQHALKVRLLRERGKSCERCGYNRHEILQVHHRDRNRNNNDLDNLELICPNCHAEEHYLFSKDRLIKNVATRGGLRRMARHQS
;
A
#
# COMPACT_ATOMS: atom_id res chain seq x y z
N MET A 1 -60.08 -17.80 -7.47
CA MET A 1 -59.21 -18.29 -6.39
C MET A 1 -57.84 -17.60 -6.49
N SER A 2 -57.47 -16.72 -5.56
CA SER A 2 -56.12 -16.13 -5.52
C SER A 2 -55.17 -17.03 -4.75
N CYS A 3 -53.98 -17.32 -5.30
CA CYS A 3 -52.97 -18.15 -4.65
C CYS A 3 -52.45 -17.49 -3.35
N TYR A 4 -52.43 -18.26 -2.25
CA TYR A 4 -51.92 -17.82 -0.93
C TYR A 4 -50.49 -17.26 -1.00
N GLY A 5 -49.65 -17.79 -1.90
CA GLY A 5 -48.29 -17.28 -2.13
C GLY A 5 -48.24 -15.87 -2.73
N LEU A 6 -49.29 -15.43 -3.46
CA LEU A 6 -49.40 -14.06 -3.95
C LEU A 6 -49.89 -13.11 -2.84
N SER A 7 -50.79 -13.56 -1.95
CA SER A 7 -51.30 -12.73 -0.85
C SER A 7 -50.25 -12.45 0.23
N CYS A 8 -49.29 -13.36 0.44
CA CYS A 8 -48.19 -13.15 1.39
C CYS A 8 -46.96 -12.43 0.79
N ARG A 9 -47.02 -12.04 -0.49
CA ARG A 9 -45.88 -11.44 -1.17
C ARG A 9 -45.60 -10.04 -0.62
N LYS A 10 -44.41 -9.86 -0.05
CA LYS A 10 -43.91 -8.55 0.39
C LYS A 10 -43.22 -7.84 -0.76
N GLU A 11 -43.67 -6.64 -1.07
CA GLU A 11 -43.10 -5.78 -2.12
C GLU A 11 -42.75 -4.41 -1.53
N SER A 12 -41.69 -3.79 -2.05
CA SER A 12 -41.28 -2.42 -1.74
C SER A 12 -41.24 -1.57 -3.01
N PRO A 13 -41.60 -0.29 -2.95
CA PRO A 13 -41.61 0.56 -4.13
C PRO A 13 -40.21 0.93 -4.58
N CYS A 14 -40.00 1.01 -5.89
CA CYS A 14 -38.79 1.60 -6.46
C CYS A 14 -38.66 3.09 -6.11
N THR A 15 -37.48 3.51 -5.69
CA THR A 15 -37.19 4.91 -5.32
C THR A 15 -37.22 5.91 -6.48
N VAL A 16 -37.28 5.43 -7.73
CA VAL A 16 -37.30 6.27 -8.95
C VAL A 16 -38.63 6.17 -9.71
N CYS A 17 -39.22 4.98 -9.76
CA CYS A 17 -40.32 4.65 -10.68
C CYS A 17 -41.61 4.24 -9.95
N GLY A 18 -41.57 4.01 -8.63
CA GLY A 18 -42.70 3.52 -7.84
C GLY A 18 -43.10 2.06 -8.08
N LYS A 19 -42.66 1.41 -9.16
CA LYS A 19 -43.00 0.00 -9.46
C LYS A 19 -42.63 -0.93 -8.29
N PRO A 20 -43.50 -1.90 -7.97
CA PRO A 20 -43.25 -2.84 -6.88
C PRO A 20 -42.04 -3.71 -7.18
N ILE A 21 -41.20 -3.89 -6.18
CA ILE A 21 -40.02 -4.74 -6.18
C ILE A 21 -40.23 -5.80 -5.11
N LEU A 22 -39.97 -7.06 -5.41
CA LEU A 22 -40.00 -8.12 -4.41
C LEU A 22 -39.03 -7.78 -3.26
N ALA A 23 -39.52 -7.76 -2.02
CA ALA A 23 -38.71 -7.40 -0.86
C ALA A 23 -37.45 -8.29 -0.73
N ARG A 24 -37.57 -9.58 -1.07
CA ARG A 24 -36.45 -10.54 -1.09
C ARG A 24 -35.29 -10.13 -2.00
N ALA A 25 -35.53 -9.28 -3.00
CA ALA A 25 -34.50 -8.84 -3.92
C ALA A 25 -33.53 -7.85 -3.27
N ASN A 26 -33.89 -7.23 -2.13
CA ASN A 26 -33.08 -6.21 -1.45
C ASN A 26 -32.59 -5.09 -2.37
N LYS A 27 -33.40 -4.74 -3.39
CA LYS A 27 -33.08 -3.70 -4.39
C LYS A 27 -33.85 -2.42 -4.07
N LYS A 28 -33.18 -1.28 -4.25
CA LYS A 28 -33.81 0.06 -4.16
C LYS A 28 -34.50 0.49 -5.45
N THR A 29 -34.15 -0.10 -6.59
CA THR A 29 -34.64 0.30 -7.91
C THR A 29 -35.14 -0.87 -8.76
N CYS A 30 -36.17 -0.60 -9.57
CA CYS A 30 -36.91 -1.60 -10.36
C CYS A 30 -36.12 -2.16 -11.55
N SER A 31 -35.19 -1.37 -12.11
CA SER A 31 -34.48 -1.69 -13.35
C SER A 31 -33.11 -1.03 -13.41
N ARG A 32 -32.27 -1.45 -14.39
CA ARG A 32 -30.98 -0.82 -14.66
C ARG A 32 -31.10 0.68 -14.99
N SER A 33 -32.16 1.07 -15.71
CA SER A 33 -32.44 2.47 -16.04
C SER A 33 -32.77 3.30 -14.79
N CYS A 34 -33.56 2.75 -13.87
CA CYS A 34 -33.84 3.41 -12.59
C CYS A 34 -32.60 3.46 -11.69
N ALA A 35 -31.78 2.42 -11.68
CA ALA A 35 -30.51 2.43 -10.96
C ALA A 35 -29.55 3.52 -11.49
N ASN A 36 -29.54 3.78 -12.81
CA ASN A 36 -28.78 4.88 -13.39
C ASN A 36 -29.33 6.24 -12.93
N LYS A 37 -30.65 6.47 -13.05
CA LYS A 37 -31.29 7.70 -12.61
C LYS A 37 -31.05 7.99 -11.12
N HIS A 38 -31.17 6.97 -10.28
CA HIS A 38 -30.86 7.07 -8.84
C HIS A 38 -29.41 7.47 -8.56
N ARG A 39 -28.46 7.14 -9.45
CA ARG A 39 -27.05 7.48 -9.28
C ARG A 39 -26.69 8.86 -9.82
N ILE A 40 -27.56 9.50 -10.60
CA ILE A 40 -27.31 10.84 -11.12
C ILE A 40 -27.17 11.81 -9.94
N GLY A 41 -26.10 12.59 -9.92
CA GLY A 41 -25.84 13.58 -8.87
C GLY A 41 -25.26 13.02 -7.56
N ILE A 42 -25.11 11.70 -7.43
CA ILE A 42 -24.38 11.12 -6.28
C ILE A 42 -22.89 11.44 -6.45
N GLN A 43 -22.42 12.41 -5.67
CA GLN A 43 -21.00 12.70 -5.52
C GLN A 43 -20.41 11.76 -4.46
N TYR A 44 -19.52 10.88 -4.88
CA TYR A 44 -18.71 10.11 -3.94
C TYR A 44 -17.66 11.05 -3.38
N LYS A 45 -17.55 11.16 -2.05
CA LYS A 45 -16.39 11.83 -1.44
C LYS A 45 -15.13 11.08 -1.89
N ILE A 46 -14.40 11.63 -2.85
CA ILE A 46 -13.06 11.16 -3.22
C ILE A 46 -12.10 11.65 -2.12
N ASN A 47 -12.29 11.21 -0.88
CA ASN A 47 -11.34 11.39 0.22
C ASN A 47 -10.16 10.42 0.08
N ARG A 48 -9.72 10.16 -1.15
CA ARG A 48 -8.62 9.24 -1.45
C ARG A 48 -7.56 10.03 -2.20
N PRO A 49 -6.38 10.25 -1.59
CA PRO A 49 -5.23 10.76 -2.32
C PRO A 49 -5.02 9.88 -3.56
N ARG A 50 -4.89 10.52 -4.73
CA ARG A 50 -4.76 9.85 -6.04
C ARG A 50 -3.60 8.86 -6.08
N ASP A 51 -2.60 9.03 -5.23
CA ASP A 51 -1.31 8.33 -5.28
C ASP A 51 -1.15 7.18 -4.27
N LYS A 52 -2.21 6.42 -3.93
CA LYS A 52 -2.02 5.15 -3.20
C LYS A 52 -1.70 4.01 -4.15
N VAL A 53 -0.53 4.07 -4.79
CA VAL A 53 0.07 2.87 -5.34
C VAL A 53 0.43 1.95 -4.17
N LYS A 54 -0.42 0.96 -3.88
CA LYS A 54 -0.25 0.08 -2.73
C LYS A 54 0.67 -1.10 -3.00
N SER A 55 0.79 -1.52 -4.26
CA SER A 55 1.62 -2.66 -4.60
C SER A 55 3.05 -2.21 -4.87
N GLN A 56 4.01 -2.90 -4.25
CA GLN A 56 5.43 -2.69 -4.50
C GLN A 56 5.77 -2.81 -6.00
N HIS A 57 5.08 -3.68 -6.72
CA HIS A 57 5.24 -3.83 -8.17
C HIS A 57 4.88 -2.54 -8.92
N ALA A 58 3.74 -1.91 -8.61
CA ALA A 58 3.36 -0.69 -9.28
C ALA A 58 4.26 0.51 -8.89
N LEU A 59 4.77 0.54 -7.65
CA LEU A 59 5.81 1.50 -7.25
C LEU A 59 7.09 1.30 -8.06
N LYS A 60 7.54 0.05 -8.20
CA LYS A 60 8.70 -0.31 -9.02
C LYS A 60 8.53 0.14 -10.47
N VAL A 61 7.38 -0.15 -11.09
CA VAL A 61 7.10 0.26 -12.48
C VAL A 61 7.11 1.78 -12.62
N ARG A 62 6.56 2.51 -11.65
CA ARG A 62 6.56 3.98 -11.65
C ARG A 62 7.98 4.55 -11.54
N LEU A 63 8.77 4.08 -10.58
CA LEU A 63 10.17 4.48 -10.41
C LEU A 63 11.02 4.15 -11.64
N LEU A 64 10.82 2.98 -12.25
CA LEU A 64 11.50 2.60 -13.49
C LEU A 64 11.19 3.54 -14.66
N ARG A 65 9.97 4.08 -14.72
CA ARG A 65 9.56 5.04 -15.76
C ARG A 65 10.11 6.44 -15.50
N GLU A 66 10.11 6.89 -14.26
CA GLU A 66 10.50 8.25 -13.88
C GLU A 66 12.03 8.41 -13.76
N ARG A 67 12.74 7.39 -13.26
CA ARG A 67 14.17 7.47 -12.88
C ARG A 67 15.10 6.57 -13.68
N GLY A 68 14.55 5.71 -14.54
CA GLY A 68 15.32 4.82 -15.41
C GLY A 68 15.52 3.41 -14.86
N LYS A 69 16.27 2.61 -15.62
CA LYS A 69 16.38 1.14 -15.47
C LYS A 69 17.67 0.67 -14.78
N SER A 70 18.31 1.55 -14.03
CA SER A 70 19.57 1.29 -13.32
C SER A 70 19.42 1.48 -11.82
N CYS A 71 20.25 0.78 -11.05
CA CYS A 71 20.40 0.99 -9.62
C CYS A 71 20.87 2.42 -9.35
N GLU A 72 20.16 3.15 -8.48
CA GLU A 72 20.47 4.53 -8.10
C GLU A 72 21.77 4.66 -7.29
N ARG A 73 22.32 3.55 -6.75
CA ARG A 73 23.57 3.56 -5.95
C ARG A 73 24.81 3.15 -6.74
N CYS A 74 24.74 2.04 -7.48
CA CYS A 74 25.90 1.45 -8.14
C CYS A 74 25.80 1.39 -9.67
N GLY A 75 24.70 1.87 -10.26
CA GLY A 75 24.50 1.89 -11.72
C GLY A 75 24.16 0.55 -12.36
N TYR A 76 24.03 -0.54 -11.59
CA TYR A 76 23.68 -1.86 -12.12
C TYR A 76 22.37 -1.83 -12.93
N ASN A 77 22.41 -2.31 -14.17
CA ASN A 77 21.42 -1.99 -15.20
C ASN A 77 20.41 -3.11 -15.53
N ARG A 78 20.38 -4.24 -14.79
CA ARG A 78 19.29 -5.23 -14.94
C ARG A 78 18.09 -4.86 -14.08
N HIS A 79 17.17 -4.12 -14.68
CA HIS A 79 15.94 -3.64 -14.04
C HIS A 79 15.02 -4.73 -13.48
N GLU A 80 15.06 -5.94 -14.03
CA GLU A 80 14.24 -7.08 -13.62
C GLU A 80 14.49 -7.41 -12.14
N ILE A 81 15.73 -7.31 -11.68
CA ILE A 81 16.12 -7.65 -10.32
C ILE A 81 16.17 -6.47 -9.37
N LEU A 82 15.98 -5.23 -9.85
CA LEU A 82 15.95 -4.05 -9.00
C LEU A 82 14.78 -4.12 -8.01
N GLN A 83 15.00 -3.60 -6.81
CA GLN A 83 14.07 -3.61 -5.69
C GLN A 83 13.80 -2.18 -5.24
N VAL A 84 12.60 -1.95 -4.70
CA VAL A 84 12.22 -0.67 -4.11
C VAL A 84 12.66 -0.68 -2.65
N HIS A 85 13.45 0.30 -2.27
CA HIS A 85 13.92 0.53 -0.91
C HIS A 85 13.30 1.80 -0.34
N HIS A 86 12.82 1.73 0.91
CA HIS A 86 12.32 2.90 1.64
C HIS A 86 13.49 3.51 2.43
N ARG A 87 13.89 4.75 2.12
CA ARG A 87 14.98 5.47 2.79
C ARG A 87 14.72 5.60 4.30
N ASP A 88 13.49 5.91 4.68
CA ASP A 88 13.04 6.00 6.08
C ASP A 88 12.70 4.63 6.72
N ARG A 89 12.72 3.55 5.91
CA ARG A 89 12.37 2.18 6.29
C ARG A 89 10.95 2.00 6.82
N ASN A 90 10.11 3.01 6.66
CA ASN A 90 8.70 2.96 6.96
C ASN A 90 7.94 2.51 5.72
N ARG A 91 7.50 1.24 5.69
CA ARG A 91 6.74 0.65 4.57
C ARG A 91 5.41 1.34 4.29
N ASN A 92 4.92 2.17 5.21
CA ASN A 92 3.70 2.95 5.03
C ASN A 92 3.94 4.27 4.30
N ASN A 93 5.19 4.76 4.26
CA ASN A 93 5.57 5.99 3.58
C ASN A 93 5.95 5.68 2.13
N ASN A 94 4.96 5.73 1.23
CA ASN A 94 5.16 5.46 -0.19
C ASN A 94 5.38 6.73 -1.03
N ASP A 95 5.80 7.82 -0.39
CA ASP A 95 6.19 9.03 -1.11
C ASP A 95 7.38 8.72 -2.01
N LEU A 96 7.30 9.12 -3.28
CA LEU A 96 8.31 8.75 -4.28
C LEU A 96 9.72 9.16 -3.87
N ASP A 97 9.86 10.34 -3.26
CA ASP A 97 11.14 10.87 -2.79
C ASP A 97 11.75 10.04 -1.65
N ASN A 98 10.91 9.32 -0.89
CA ASN A 98 11.33 8.38 0.14
C ASN A 98 11.71 7.01 -0.42
N LEU A 99 11.39 6.73 -1.70
CA LEU A 99 11.72 5.47 -2.35
C LEU A 99 13.03 5.57 -3.14
N GLU A 100 13.80 4.50 -3.17
CA GLU A 100 14.99 4.32 -4.01
C GLU A 100 14.86 3.03 -4.82
N LEU A 101 15.32 3.05 -6.07
CA LEU A 101 15.44 1.85 -6.89
C LEU A 101 16.87 1.30 -6.84
N ILE A 102 17.08 0.17 -6.15
CA ILE A 102 18.42 -0.38 -5.92
C ILE A 102 18.51 -1.88 -6.23
N CYS A 103 19.72 -2.38 -6.50
CA CYS A 103 19.95 -3.80 -6.77
C CYS A 103 19.92 -4.64 -5.46
N PRO A 104 19.75 -5.97 -5.56
CA PRO A 104 19.70 -6.84 -4.39
C PRO A 104 20.94 -6.74 -3.49
N ASN A 105 22.12 -6.52 -4.08
CA ASN A 105 23.37 -6.39 -3.34
C ASN A 105 23.38 -5.11 -2.48
N CYS A 106 23.10 -3.95 -3.09
CA CYS A 106 23.00 -2.69 -2.36
C CYS A 106 21.87 -2.69 -1.32
N HIS A 107 20.76 -3.37 -1.64
CA HIS A 107 19.66 -3.52 -0.69
C HIS A 107 20.09 -4.37 0.52
N ALA A 108 20.80 -5.48 0.29
CA ALA A 108 21.35 -6.29 1.36
C ALA A 108 22.37 -5.50 2.20
N GLU A 109 23.31 -4.81 1.57
CA GLU A 109 24.32 -3.98 2.25
C GLU A 109 23.69 -2.99 3.22
N GLU A 110 22.64 -2.28 2.81
CA GLU A 110 21.90 -1.34 3.65
C GLU A 110 21.34 -2.00 4.92
N HIS A 111 20.71 -3.18 4.78
CA HIS A 111 20.16 -3.92 5.92
C HIS A 111 21.25 -4.51 6.82
N TYR A 112 22.35 -5.00 6.24
CA TYR A 112 23.47 -5.61 6.98
C TYR A 112 24.30 -4.56 7.73
N LEU A 113 24.64 -3.43 7.12
CA LEU A 113 25.43 -2.37 7.75
C LEU A 113 24.66 -1.75 8.91
N PHE A 114 23.37 -1.50 8.75
CA PHE A 114 22.56 -1.00 9.86
C PHE A 114 22.42 -1.99 11.01
N SER A 115 22.31 -3.29 10.70
CA SER A 115 22.30 -4.33 11.73
C SER A 115 23.62 -4.37 12.50
N LYS A 116 24.73 -4.05 11.82
CA LYS A 116 26.07 -3.98 12.42
C LYS A 116 26.25 -2.75 13.32
N ASP A 117 25.67 -1.60 13.00
CA ASP A 117 25.66 -0.44 13.91
C ASP A 117 25.01 -0.77 15.26
N ARG A 118 24.03 -1.68 15.27
CA ARG A 118 23.43 -2.21 16.50
C ARG A 118 24.36 -3.15 17.26
N LEU A 119 25.22 -3.90 16.57
CA LEU A 119 26.22 -4.78 17.18
C LEU A 119 27.42 -3.99 17.73
N ILE A 120 27.91 -2.98 17.03
CA ILE A 120 29.06 -2.16 17.45
C ILE A 120 28.73 -1.38 18.74
N LYS A 121 27.51 -0.86 18.88
CA LYS A 121 27.05 -0.23 20.13
C LYS A 121 27.06 -1.17 21.34
N ASN A 122 26.90 -2.49 21.13
CA ASN A 122 26.95 -3.49 22.21
C ASN A 122 28.38 -3.95 22.54
N VAL A 123 29.35 -3.74 21.65
CA VAL A 123 30.76 -4.05 21.93
C VAL A 123 31.41 -2.92 22.73
N ALA A 124 31.06 -1.67 22.44
CA ALA A 124 31.60 -0.49 23.14
C ALA A 124 31.26 -0.45 24.65
N THR A 125 30.22 -1.16 25.10
CA THR A 125 29.81 -1.19 26.52
C THR A 125 30.47 -2.30 27.35
N ARG A 126 31.23 -3.21 26.74
CA ARG A 126 31.88 -4.36 27.44
C ARG A 126 33.39 -4.24 27.62
N GLY A 127 34.02 -3.14 27.20
CA GLY A 127 35.48 -2.95 27.25
C GLY A 127 35.95 -1.91 28.27
N GLY A 128 35.51 -2.00 29.53
CA GLY A 128 35.96 -1.11 30.61
C GLY A 128 37.01 -1.75 31.53
N LEU A 129 38.14 -1.05 31.69
CA LEU A 129 39.24 -1.21 32.66
C LEU A 129 40.24 -2.37 32.49
N ARG A 130 41.40 -2.04 31.89
CA ARG A 130 42.72 -2.28 32.51
C ARG A 130 43.66 -1.11 32.21
N ARG A 131 43.71 -0.12 33.10
CA ARG A 131 44.87 0.80 33.17
C ARG A 131 45.97 0.05 33.93
N MET A 132 46.97 -0.46 33.22
CA MET A 132 48.21 -0.92 33.87
C MET A 132 49.09 0.31 34.15
N ALA A 133 49.34 0.55 35.44
CA ALA A 133 50.30 1.53 35.91
C ALA A 133 51.71 1.13 35.43
N ARG A 134 52.40 2.04 34.74
CA ARG A 134 53.82 1.88 34.41
C ARG A 134 54.63 2.31 35.62
N HIS A 135 55.34 1.37 36.25
CA HIS A 135 56.44 1.69 37.14
C HIS A 135 57.54 2.39 36.33
N GLN A 136 57.94 3.58 36.78
CA GLN A 136 59.16 4.24 36.35
C GLN A 136 60.29 3.74 37.24
N SER A 137 61.38 3.34 36.60
CA SER A 137 62.69 3.08 37.21
C SER A 137 63.41 4.39 37.51
#